data_AF-A0A402CU37-F1
#
_entry.id   AF-A0A402CU37-F1
#
_cell.length_a   1.000
_cell.length_b   1.000
_cell.length_c   1.000
_cell.angle_alpha   90.00
_cell.angle_beta   90.00
_cell.angle_gamma   90.00
#
_symmetry.space_group_name_H-M   'P 1'
#
loop_
_entity.id
_entity.type
_entity.pdbx_description
1 polymer ?
#
loop_
_entity_poly.entity_id
_entity_poly.type
_entity_poly.pdbx_seq_one_letter_code
_entity_poly.pdbx_strand_id
1 'polypeptide(L)'
;MKWERRRWILPAIATATLLVLLAIPQTGWIIRTHALHVVRYSGDLWGLDRLAIKLQGRERVETEGKRQSALIPLSSANSSYSLNSAKSLASARLAVRRAIQAERSGHANDGVRIRRRLMQWGGSMRAQSRSARGAMVGVEITNIAMIQPGGAPAIPGDSDEASQQRLAAYCRFLTHTGHKQDIPAVETEAANGEVARSIVLRVQGIDTWALSPAWDHLTKLWIAGWILSVNIAWLIVLGLIGALIANRLTMDDHTPPRNPISKIAWKCAAILALSLTLWLMLAIQAKSLAASANYISWYDREAARINGSEGSMIARILVLTAAPILLAAFCLIAGVAQRPSTPRTFAQHMGRLAWPIASILILLYGAVILETSHEERLRNMEAREITQNECAYYARWEHRKWPGMTVWR
;
A
#
# COMPACT_ATOMS: atom_id res chain seq x y z
N MET A 1 12.50 -44.69 28.60
CA MET A 1 12.53 -44.55 27.12
C MET A 1 11.28 -43.94 26.47
N LYS A 2 10.03 -44.40 26.70
CA LYS A 2 8.84 -43.86 25.99
C LYS A 2 8.57 -42.35 26.21
N TRP A 3 9.01 -41.78 27.34
CA TRP A 3 8.80 -40.36 27.67
C TRP A 3 9.73 -39.40 26.92
N GLU A 4 10.92 -39.84 26.52
CA GLU A 4 11.87 -39.01 25.77
C GLU A 4 11.45 -38.83 24.31
N ARG A 5 10.85 -39.86 23.67
CA ARG A 5 10.33 -39.72 22.30
C ARG A 5 9.19 -38.70 22.18
N ARG A 6 8.33 -38.57 23.20
CA ARG A 6 7.20 -37.62 23.16
C ARG A 6 7.63 -36.16 23.24
N ARG A 7 8.81 -35.85 23.81
CA ARG A 7 9.31 -34.46 23.91
C ARG A 7 9.67 -33.84 22.56
N TRP A 8 9.98 -34.66 21.55
CA TRP A 8 10.41 -34.18 20.23
C TRP A 8 9.29 -33.99 19.21
N ILE A 9 8.09 -34.51 19.49
CA ILE A 9 6.96 -34.48 18.54
C ILE A 9 6.44 -33.04 18.34
N LEU A 10 6.18 -32.31 19.43
CA LEU A 10 5.74 -30.91 19.36
C LEU A 10 6.75 -29.99 18.65
N PRO A 11 8.07 -30.06 18.94
CA PRO A 11 9.07 -29.33 18.17
C PRO A 11 9.09 -29.66 16.69
N ALA A 12 9.10 -30.95 16.36
CA ALA A 12 9.12 -31.38 14.97
C ALA A 12 7.90 -30.86 14.22
N ILE A 13 6.71 -30.89 14.85
CA ILE A 13 5.48 -30.32 14.28
C ILE A 13 5.62 -28.80 14.14
N ALA A 14 6.06 -28.07 15.17
CA ALA A 14 6.20 -26.61 15.09
C ALA A 14 7.21 -26.16 14.02
N THR A 15 8.37 -26.84 13.93
CA THR A 15 9.39 -26.57 12.91
C THR A 15 8.88 -26.94 11.52
N ALA A 16 8.20 -28.08 11.36
CA ALA A 16 7.59 -28.46 10.09
C ALA A 16 6.52 -27.46 9.66
N THR A 17 5.65 -27.02 10.56
CA THR A 17 4.64 -25.98 10.31
C THR A 17 5.30 -24.67 9.89
N LEU A 18 6.39 -24.26 10.55
CA LEU A 18 7.11 -23.02 10.22
C LEU A 18 7.81 -23.11 8.85
N LEU A 19 8.40 -24.27 8.52
CA LEU A 19 8.98 -24.52 7.20
C LEU A 19 7.91 -24.55 6.10
N VAL A 20 6.75 -25.16 6.35
CA VAL A 20 5.61 -25.15 5.42
C VAL A 20 5.10 -23.71 5.23
N LEU A 21 4.95 -22.94 6.31
CA LEU A 21 4.54 -21.54 6.25
C LEU A 21 5.54 -20.66 5.47
N LEU A 22 6.85 -20.91 5.57
CA LEU A 22 7.88 -20.21 4.80
C LEU A 22 7.94 -20.65 3.33
N ALA A 23 7.55 -21.90 3.04
CA ALA A 23 7.53 -22.47 1.71
C ALA A 23 6.30 -22.03 0.89
N ILE A 24 5.21 -21.63 1.53
CA ILE A 24 4.02 -21.10 0.84
C ILE A 24 4.40 -19.81 0.08
N PRO A 25 4.21 -19.73 -1.25
CA PRO A 25 4.67 -18.59 -2.05
C PRO A 25 4.04 -17.24 -1.66
N GLN A 26 2.89 -17.28 -1.00
CA GLN A 26 2.06 -16.11 -0.70
C GLN A 26 2.42 -15.44 0.64
N THR A 27 2.87 -16.20 1.65
CA THR A 27 3.16 -15.71 3.02
C THR A 27 4.52 -15.00 3.13
N GLY A 28 5.38 -15.14 2.12
CA GLY A 28 6.71 -14.53 2.08
C GLY A 28 6.87 -13.45 1.02
N TRP A 29 5.83 -13.09 0.26
CA TRP A 29 6.00 -12.13 -0.84
C TRP A 29 6.40 -10.75 -0.33
N ILE A 30 5.90 -10.29 0.83
CA ILE A 30 6.29 -9.00 1.43
C ILE A 30 7.70 -9.05 2.00
N ILE A 31 8.09 -10.10 2.74
CA ILE A 31 9.48 -10.25 3.21
C ILE A 31 10.43 -10.39 2.03
N ARG A 32 10.06 -11.13 0.97
CA ARG A 32 10.85 -11.23 -0.27
C ARG A 32 10.85 -9.94 -1.05
N THR A 33 9.74 -9.20 -1.16
CA THR A 33 9.71 -7.93 -1.90
C THR A 33 10.44 -6.84 -1.13
N HIS A 34 10.35 -6.78 0.20
CA HIS A 34 11.18 -5.90 1.02
C HIS A 34 12.64 -6.33 1.04
N ALA A 35 12.97 -7.61 1.17
CA ALA A 35 14.36 -8.08 1.10
C ALA A 35 14.94 -7.87 -0.30
N LEU A 36 14.18 -8.14 -1.36
CA LEU A 36 14.57 -7.83 -2.73
C LEU A 36 14.61 -6.32 -2.96
N HIS A 37 13.74 -5.50 -2.37
CA HIS A 37 13.83 -4.04 -2.47
C HIS A 37 15.09 -3.53 -1.79
N VAL A 38 15.38 -3.97 -0.56
CA VAL A 38 16.56 -3.57 0.20
C VAL A 38 17.83 -4.05 -0.51
N VAL A 39 17.86 -5.28 -1.02
CA VAL A 39 19.02 -5.80 -1.76
C VAL A 39 19.20 -5.14 -3.13
N ARG A 40 18.11 -4.82 -3.84
CA ARG A 40 18.15 -4.27 -5.20
C ARG A 40 18.30 -2.75 -5.24
N TYR A 41 17.94 -2.03 -4.17
CA TYR A 41 18.05 -0.57 -4.06
C TYR A 41 19.14 -0.08 -3.10
N SER A 42 19.77 -0.95 -2.30
CA SER A 42 20.94 -0.56 -1.49
C SER A 42 22.18 -0.22 -2.34
N GLY A 43 22.22 -0.63 -3.61
CA GLY A 43 23.27 -0.26 -4.56
C GLY A 43 23.11 1.11 -5.22
N ASP A 44 21.96 1.79 -5.06
CA ASP A 44 21.64 3.02 -5.82
C ASP A 44 21.09 4.15 -4.95
N LEU A 45 21.46 4.18 -3.66
CA LEU A 45 21.17 5.29 -2.73
C LEU A 45 21.78 6.63 -3.20
N TRP A 46 22.74 6.61 -4.12
CA TRP A 46 23.37 7.80 -4.73
C TRP A 46 22.69 8.27 -6.04
N GLY A 47 21.73 7.51 -6.57
CA GLY A 47 20.96 7.87 -7.77
C GLY A 47 19.82 8.86 -7.50
N LEU A 48 19.33 8.93 -6.25
CA LEU A 48 18.26 9.85 -5.85
C LEU A 48 18.69 11.32 -5.89
N ASP A 49 19.97 11.62 -5.64
CA ASP A 49 20.51 12.98 -5.80
C ASP A 49 20.49 13.44 -7.27
N ARG A 50 20.69 12.54 -8.24
CA ARG A 50 20.61 12.92 -9.67
C ARG A 50 19.19 13.18 -10.14
N LEU A 51 18.19 12.53 -9.54
CA LEU A 51 16.78 12.81 -9.77
C LEU A 51 16.33 14.10 -9.06
N ALA A 52 16.84 14.35 -7.85
CA ALA A 52 16.61 15.61 -7.13
C ALA A 52 17.21 16.81 -7.88
N ILE A 53 18.42 16.69 -8.46
CA ILE A 53 19.04 17.73 -9.28
C ILE A 53 18.27 17.98 -10.59
N LYS A 54 17.70 16.93 -11.22
CA LYS A 54 16.83 17.09 -12.40
C LYS A 54 15.46 17.70 -12.07
N LEU A 55 14.96 17.50 -10.85
CA LEU A 55 13.70 18.08 -10.39
C LEU A 55 13.89 19.53 -9.90
N GLN A 56 15.02 19.87 -9.28
CA GLN A 56 15.39 21.26 -8.95
C GLN A 56 15.60 22.13 -10.20
N GLY A 57 16.05 21.56 -11.31
CA GLY A 57 16.08 22.25 -12.60
C GLY A 57 14.70 22.53 -13.20
N ARG A 58 13.64 21.88 -12.70
CA ARG A 58 12.25 22.03 -13.16
C ARG A 58 11.39 22.89 -12.23
N GLU A 59 11.76 22.97 -10.94
CA GLU A 59 11.10 23.83 -9.94
C GLU A 59 11.22 25.34 -10.23
N ARG A 60 12.12 25.79 -11.11
CA ARG A 60 12.17 27.20 -11.54
C ARG A 60 11.07 27.62 -12.51
N VAL A 61 10.27 26.69 -13.03
CA VAL A 61 9.14 26.99 -13.94
C VAL A 61 7.78 26.64 -13.29
N GLU A 62 7.76 26.10 -12.06
CA GLU A 62 6.57 25.51 -11.43
C GLU A 62 6.19 26.16 -10.08
N THR A 63 6.52 27.44 -9.85
CA THR A 63 6.12 28.17 -8.64
C THR A 63 4.62 28.53 -8.56
N GLU A 64 3.78 28.11 -9.50
CA GLU A 64 2.34 28.46 -9.52
C GLU A 64 1.35 27.28 -9.50
N GLY A 65 1.83 26.06 -9.23
CA GLY A 65 0.99 24.84 -9.24
C GLY A 65 1.17 23.91 -8.04
N LYS A 66 1.27 24.45 -6.81
CA LYS A 66 1.50 23.62 -5.61
C LYS A 66 0.21 23.05 -5.04
N ARG A 67 -0.07 21.75 -5.27
CA ARG A 67 -0.78 20.87 -4.30
C ARG A 67 -0.84 19.34 -4.55
N GLN A 68 -0.06 18.74 -5.46
CA GLN A 68 -0.29 17.31 -5.84
C GLN A 68 0.85 16.30 -5.58
N SER A 69 1.95 16.66 -4.93
CA SER A 69 3.12 15.76 -4.85
C SER A 69 3.24 15.04 -3.50
N ALA A 70 2.38 14.05 -3.24
CA ALA A 70 2.63 13.03 -2.22
C ALA A 70 1.85 11.73 -2.49
N LEU A 71 2.21 10.99 -3.56
CA LEU A 71 1.63 9.67 -3.85
C LEU A 71 2.62 8.78 -4.64
N ILE A 72 3.50 8.05 -3.95
CA ILE A 72 4.26 6.90 -4.47
C ILE A 72 4.41 5.91 -3.31
N PRO A 73 3.84 4.68 -3.38
CA PRO A 73 4.36 3.62 -4.26
C PRO A 73 3.27 2.68 -4.86
N LEU A 74 2.97 2.87 -6.14
CA LEU A 74 2.27 1.90 -7.04
C LEU A 74 2.83 2.00 -8.48
N SER A 75 4.10 2.41 -8.65
CA SER A 75 4.60 3.05 -9.88
C SER A 75 5.03 2.11 -11.00
N SER A 76 5.33 0.83 -10.76
CA SER A 76 5.92 -0.02 -11.81
C SER A 76 4.90 -0.39 -12.90
N ALA A 77 3.68 -0.81 -12.53
CA ALA A 77 2.60 -1.03 -13.50
C ALA A 77 2.10 0.29 -14.11
N ASN A 78 1.98 1.35 -13.29
CA ASN A 78 1.52 2.66 -13.74
C ASN A 78 2.43 3.33 -14.78
N SER A 79 3.74 3.07 -14.75
CA SER A 79 4.71 3.63 -15.71
C SER A 79 4.50 3.14 -17.15
N SER A 80 4.06 1.89 -17.33
CA SER A 80 3.78 1.34 -18.66
C SER A 80 2.47 1.90 -19.23
N TYR A 81 1.47 2.11 -18.37
CA TYR A 81 0.20 2.75 -18.76
C TYR A 81 0.38 4.24 -19.10
N SER A 82 1.25 4.96 -18.38
CA SER A 82 1.54 6.38 -18.67
C SER A 82 2.28 6.56 -19.99
N LEU A 83 3.15 5.61 -20.37
CA LEU A 83 3.84 5.65 -21.65
C LEU A 83 2.87 5.47 -22.82
N ASN A 84 1.95 4.52 -22.72
CA ASN A 84 0.98 4.27 -23.78
C ASN A 84 -0.03 5.42 -23.92
N SER A 85 -0.50 6.00 -22.82
CA SER A 85 -1.38 7.17 -22.89
C SER A 85 -0.69 8.38 -23.51
N ALA A 86 0.57 8.65 -23.15
CA ALA A 86 1.34 9.75 -23.73
C ALA A 86 1.54 9.57 -25.24
N LYS A 87 1.81 8.36 -25.71
CA LYS A 87 1.91 8.03 -27.14
C LYS A 87 0.60 8.26 -27.87
N SER A 88 -0.53 7.82 -27.31
CA SER A 88 -1.86 8.06 -27.90
C SER A 88 -2.17 9.55 -28.05
N LEU A 89 -1.89 10.35 -27.02
CA LEU A 89 -2.08 11.80 -27.05
C LEU A 89 -1.15 12.49 -28.06
N ALA A 90 0.11 12.05 -28.16
CA ALA A 90 1.05 12.55 -29.15
C ALA A 90 0.57 12.27 -30.59
N SER A 91 0.08 11.06 -30.85
CA SER A 91 -0.50 10.67 -32.15
C SER A 91 -1.75 11.49 -32.49
N ALA A 92 -2.64 11.73 -31.53
CA ALA A 92 -3.80 12.58 -31.71
C ALA A 92 -3.41 14.02 -32.09
N ARG A 93 -2.44 14.60 -31.40
CA ARG A 93 -1.92 15.95 -31.71
C ARG A 93 -1.32 16.02 -33.11
N LEU A 94 -0.58 14.99 -33.53
CA LEU A 94 -0.02 14.92 -34.89
C LEU A 94 -1.14 14.85 -35.95
N ALA A 95 -2.17 14.05 -35.70
CA ALA A 95 -3.33 13.95 -36.59
C ALA A 95 -4.10 15.27 -36.68
N VAL A 96 -4.28 16.00 -35.57
CA VAL A 96 -4.88 17.34 -35.58
C VAL A 96 -4.04 18.35 -36.35
N ARG A 97 -2.70 18.31 -36.24
CA ARG A 97 -1.82 19.16 -37.07
C ARG A 97 -2.04 18.91 -38.57
N ARG A 98 -2.22 17.64 -38.97
CA ARG A 98 -2.56 17.29 -40.36
C ARG A 98 -3.95 17.79 -40.76
N ALA A 99 -4.93 17.70 -39.87
CA ALA A 99 -6.26 18.25 -40.11
C ALA A 99 -6.21 19.77 -40.33
N ILE A 100 -5.49 20.50 -39.47
CA ILE A 100 -5.28 21.95 -39.60
C ILE A 100 -4.61 22.30 -40.93
N GLN A 101 -3.59 21.54 -41.34
CA GLN A 101 -2.90 21.77 -42.62
C GLN A 101 -3.85 21.58 -43.81
N ALA A 102 -4.66 20.51 -43.79
CA ALA A 102 -5.67 20.26 -44.82
C ALA A 102 -6.70 21.41 -44.87
N GLU A 103 -7.23 21.82 -43.72
CA GLU A 103 -8.21 22.92 -43.60
C GLU A 103 -7.67 24.24 -44.17
N ARG A 104 -6.42 24.58 -43.85
CA ARG A 104 -5.76 25.80 -44.37
C ARG A 104 -5.51 25.77 -45.87
N SER A 105 -5.35 24.58 -46.45
CA SER A 105 -5.15 24.40 -47.89
C SER A 105 -6.45 24.36 -48.70
N GLY A 106 -7.60 24.67 -48.08
CA GLY A 106 -8.92 24.62 -48.72
C GLY A 106 -9.57 23.23 -48.71
N HIS A 107 -8.88 22.19 -48.22
CA HIS A 107 -9.38 20.82 -48.10
C HIS A 107 -10.14 20.62 -46.77
N ALA A 108 -11.16 21.45 -46.53
CA ALA A 108 -11.93 21.43 -45.27
C ALA A 108 -12.56 20.06 -44.98
N ASN A 109 -13.12 19.39 -46.00
CA ASN A 109 -13.73 18.05 -45.87
C ASN A 109 -12.74 17.01 -45.32
N ASP A 110 -11.48 17.06 -45.76
CA ASP A 110 -10.45 16.12 -45.30
C ASP A 110 -10.07 16.37 -43.83
N GLY A 111 -9.94 17.64 -43.44
CA GLY A 111 -9.70 18.02 -42.05
C GLY A 111 -10.82 17.60 -41.11
N VAL A 112 -12.07 17.90 -41.48
CA VAL A 112 -13.26 17.48 -40.73
C VAL A 112 -13.31 15.96 -40.61
N ARG A 113 -13.02 15.21 -41.68
CA ARG A 113 -12.98 13.74 -41.65
C ARG A 113 -11.92 13.20 -40.67
N ILE A 114 -10.73 13.80 -40.62
CA ILE A 114 -9.67 13.40 -39.67
C ILE A 114 -10.13 13.64 -38.23
N ARG A 115 -10.66 14.83 -37.94
CA ARG A 115 -11.14 15.18 -36.59
C ARG A 115 -12.30 14.29 -36.16
N ARG A 116 -13.25 14.01 -37.05
CA ARG A 116 -14.35 13.07 -36.80
C ARG A 116 -13.84 11.70 -36.40
N ARG A 117 -12.87 11.14 -37.13
CA ARG A 117 -12.24 9.85 -36.78
C ARG A 117 -11.52 9.88 -35.44
N LEU A 118 -10.85 10.99 -35.11
CA LEU A 118 -10.23 11.16 -33.79
C LEU A 118 -11.26 11.18 -32.66
N MET A 119 -12.36 11.90 -32.83
CA MET A 119 -13.44 11.94 -31.84
C MET A 119 -14.12 10.57 -31.69
N GLN A 120 -14.33 9.84 -32.79
CA GLN A 120 -14.80 8.46 -32.77
C GLN A 120 -13.85 7.55 -31.98
N TRP A 121 -12.55 7.67 -32.23
CA TRP A 121 -11.54 6.90 -31.50
C TRP A 121 -11.51 7.27 -30.02
N GLY A 122 -11.50 8.57 -29.68
CA GLY A 122 -11.58 9.06 -28.31
C GLY A 122 -12.82 8.58 -27.58
N GLY A 123 -13.99 8.67 -28.21
CA GLY A 123 -15.26 8.16 -27.68
C GLY A 123 -15.28 6.64 -27.49
N SER A 124 -14.69 5.88 -28.41
CA SER A 124 -14.54 4.42 -28.25
C SER A 124 -13.63 4.07 -27.08
N MET A 125 -12.51 4.80 -26.90
CA MET A 125 -11.62 4.63 -25.75
C MET A 125 -12.34 4.98 -24.44
N ARG A 126 -13.11 6.07 -24.40
CA ARG A 126 -13.92 6.48 -23.25
C ARG A 126 -14.96 5.43 -22.86
N ALA A 127 -15.68 4.90 -23.84
CA ALA A 127 -16.78 3.97 -23.60
C ALA A 127 -16.31 2.53 -23.31
N GLN A 128 -15.22 2.09 -23.95
CA GLN A 128 -14.76 0.69 -23.88
C GLN A 128 -13.57 0.48 -22.93
N SER A 129 -12.87 1.55 -22.52
CA SER A 129 -11.76 1.41 -21.57
C SER A 129 -12.29 0.91 -20.24
N ARG A 130 -11.68 -0.18 -19.77
CA ARG A 130 -11.87 -0.73 -18.43
C ARG A 130 -11.25 0.13 -17.33
N SER A 131 -10.29 0.99 -17.69
CA SER A 131 -9.60 1.89 -16.77
C SER A 131 -10.10 3.32 -16.87
N ALA A 132 -10.23 4.00 -15.73
CA ALA A 132 -10.61 5.41 -15.67
C ALA A 132 -9.57 6.28 -16.39
N ARG A 133 -8.29 5.97 -16.24
CA ARG A 133 -7.20 6.68 -16.96
C ARG A 133 -7.36 6.54 -18.48
N GLY A 134 -7.60 5.34 -18.98
CA GLY A 134 -7.81 5.11 -20.41
C GLY A 134 -9.03 5.84 -20.94
N ALA A 135 -10.09 5.94 -20.13
CA ALA A 135 -11.26 6.72 -20.50
C ALA A 135 -10.97 8.22 -20.54
N MET A 136 -10.23 8.75 -19.56
CA MET A 136 -9.80 10.15 -19.54
C MET A 136 -8.89 10.50 -20.72
N VAL A 137 -8.04 9.57 -21.16
CA VAL A 137 -7.26 9.73 -22.40
C VAL A 137 -8.20 9.85 -23.61
N GLY A 138 -9.26 9.05 -23.66
CA GLY A 138 -10.30 9.16 -24.68
C GLY A 138 -10.98 10.52 -24.71
N VAL A 139 -11.36 11.05 -23.54
CA VAL A 139 -11.92 12.41 -23.38
C VAL A 139 -10.95 13.45 -23.92
N GLU A 140 -9.67 13.35 -23.55
CA GLU A 140 -8.65 14.31 -23.98
C GLU A 140 -8.36 14.24 -25.48
N ILE A 141 -8.43 13.06 -26.11
CA ILE A 141 -8.33 12.92 -27.57
C ILE A 141 -9.48 13.69 -28.26
N THR A 142 -10.71 13.59 -27.74
CA THR A 142 -11.86 14.35 -28.25
C THR A 142 -11.62 15.85 -28.09
N ASN A 143 -11.10 16.31 -26.95
CA ASN A 143 -10.75 17.71 -26.73
C ASN A 143 -9.68 18.20 -27.70
N ILE A 144 -8.62 17.41 -27.91
CA ILE A 144 -7.55 17.70 -28.88
C ILE A 144 -8.13 17.85 -30.29
N ALA A 145 -9.07 16.98 -30.68
CA ALA A 145 -9.71 17.04 -32.00
C ALA A 145 -10.49 18.34 -32.25
N MET A 146 -10.88 19.09 -31.21
CA MET A 146 -11.56 20.39 -31.33
C MET A 146 -10.60 21.59 -31.35
N ILE A 147 -9.29 21.39 -31.16
CA ILE A 147 -8.32 22.50 -31.07
C ILE A 147 -8.11 23.16 -32.45
N GLN A 148 -8.12 24.50 -32.48
CA GLN A 148 -7.76 25.32 -33.65
C GLN A 148 -8.49 24.93 -34.96
N PRO A 149 -9.84 24.89 -35.01
CA PRO A 149 -10.56 24.65 -36.25
C PRO A 149 -10.20 25.68 -37.32
N GLY A 150 -9.95 25.24 -38.56
CA GLY A 150 -9.57 26.14 -39.65
C GLY A 150 -8.21 26.83 -39.43
N GLY A 151 -7.44 26.38 -38.43
CA GLY A 151 -6.22 27.04 -38.01
C GLY A 151 -6.42 28.33 -37.21
N ALA A 152 -7.59 28.53 -36.61
CA ALA A 152 -7.86 29.61 -35.65
C ALA A 152 -6.84 29.59 -34.48
N PRO A 153 -6.65 30.71 -33.75
CA PRO A 153 -5.79 30.75 -32.57
C PRO A 153 -6.19 29.70 -31.52
N ALA A 154 -5.21 29.19 -30.76
CA ALA A 154 -5.51 28.27 -29.67
C ALA A 154 -6.18 29.01 -28.52
N ILE A 155 -7.23 28.41 -27.95
CA ILE A 155 -7.85 28.85 -26.70
C ILE A 155 -7.06 28.21 -25.55
N PRO A 156 -6.30 29.00 -24.75
CA PRO A 156 -5.46 28.48 -23.68
C PRO A 156 -6.29 28.01 -22.48
N GLY A 157 -5.67 27.20 -21.61
CA GLY A 157 -6.28 26.71 -20.36
C GLY A 157 -6.84 25.29 -20.44
N ASP A 158 -7.10 24.67 -19.30
CA ASP A 158 -7.81 23.37 -19.20
C ASP A 158 -9.07 23.50 -18.32
N SER A 159 -9.63 24.71 -18.24
CA SER A 159 -10.88 24.94 -17.54
C SER A 159 -12.06 24.40 -18.34
N ASP A 160 -13.16 24.12 -17.64
CA ASP A 160 -14.43 23.73 -18.27
C ASP A 160 -14.91 24.83 -19.24
N GLU A 161 -14.69 26.10 -18.89
CA GLU A 161 -14.93 27.25 -19.77
C GLU A 161 -14.11 27.18 -21.06
N ALA A 162 -12.81 26.89 -20.97
CA ALA A 162 -11.95 26.74 -22.15
C ALA A 162 -12.41 25.56 -23.02
N SER A 163 -12.86 24.47 -22.41
CA SER A 163 -13.43 23.31 -23.12
C SER A 163 -14.72 23.70 -23.88
N GLN A 164 -15.65 24.41 -23.22
CA GLN A 164 -16.88 24.90 -23.83
C GLN A 164 -16.62 25.90 -24.97
N GLN A 165 -15.65 26.80 -24.81
CA GLN A 165 -15.27 27.74 -25.86
C GLN A 165 -14.68 27.03 -27.08
N ARG A 166 -13.88 25.97 -26.90
CA ARG A 166 -13.38 25.14 -28.01
C ARG A 166 -14.51 24.43 -28.74
N LEU A 167 -15.46 23.84 -28.01
CA LEU A 167 -16.65 23.22 -28.59
C LEU A 167 -17.43 24.23 -29.44
N ALA A 168 -17.74 25.40 -28.89
CA ALA A 168 -18.44 26.46 -29.61
C ALA A 168 -17.67 26.95 -30.85
N ALA A 169 -16.34 27.09 -30.77
CA ALA A 169 -15.50 27.43 -31.91
C ALA A 169 -15.54 26.35 -33.00
N TYR A 170 -15.52 25.07 -32.61
CA TYR A 170 -15.59 23.95 -33.53
C TYR A 170 -16.95 23.82 -34.22
N CYS A 171 -18.07 23.99 -33.49
CA CYS A 171 -19.42 23.99 -34.07
C CYS A 171 -19.63 25.13 -35.08
N ARG A 172 -19.10 26.34 -34.79
CA ARG A 172 -19.11 27.45 -35.75
C ARG A 172 -18.34 27.11 -37.03
N PHE A 173 -17.19 26.45 -36.90
CA PHE A 173 -16.40 25.99 -38.05
C PHE A 173 -17.13 24.93 -38.89
N LEU A 174 -17.78 23.96 -38.27
CA LEU A 174 -18.61 22.98 -38.99
C LEU A 174 -19.78 23.65 -39.72
N THR A 175 -20.39 24.67 -39.10
CA THR A 175 -21.44 25.47 -39.72
C THR A 175 -20.94 26.20 -40.97
N HIS A 176 -19.76 26.83 -40.89
CA HIS A 176 -19.16 27.58 -41.99
C HIS A 176 -18.75 26.69 -43.17
N THR A 177 -18.28 25.47 -42.88
CA THR A 177 -17.79 24.53 -43.90
C THR A 177 -18.86 23.60 -44.48
N GLY A 178 -20.14 23.78 -44.11
CA GLY A 178 -21.24 22.96 -44.63
C GLY A 178 -21.42 21.59 -43.97
N HIS A 179 -20.85 21.38 -42.77
CA HIS A 179 -20.93 20.12 -42.00
C HIS A 179 -21.87 20.23 -40.79
N LYS A 180 -22.99 20.97 -40.93
CA LYS A 180 -23.94 21.20 -39.82
C LYS A 180 -24.51 19.90 -39.24
N GLN A 181 -24.62 18.86 -40.06
CA GLN A 181 -25.10 17.52 -39.68
C GLN A 181 -24.23 16.84 -38.61
N ASP A 182 -22.96 17.22 -38.48
CA ASP A 182 -22.05 16.62 -37.49
C ASP A 182 -22.18 17.24 -36.10
N ILE A 183 -22.73 18.46 -36.00
CA ILE A 183 -22.78 19.24 -34.77
C ILE A 183 -23.44 18.47 -33.61
N PRO A 184 -24.62 17.83 -33.79
CA PRO A 184 -25.25 17.09 -32.69
C PRO A 184 -24.38 15.95 -32.14
N ALA A 185 -23.62 15.26 -33.02
CA ALA A 185 -22.73 14.17 -32.60
C ALA A 185 -21.52 14.70 -31.84
N VAL A 186 -20.95 15.83 -32.26
CA VAL A 186 -19.85 16.49 -31.56
C VAL A 186 -20.29 16.96 -30.17
N GLU A 187 -21.43 17.64 -30.07
CA GLU A 187 -21.97 18.13 -28.79
C GLU A 187 -22.28 16.96 -27.83
N THR A 188 -22.88 15.89 -28.36
CA THR A 188 -23.15 14.66 -27.58
C THR A 188 -21.84 14.03 -27.08
N GLU A 189 -20.81 13.93 -27.92
CA GLU A 189 -19.53 13.35 -27.51
C GLU A 189 -18.81 14.22 -26.47
N ALA A 190 -18.85 15.54 -26.61
CA ALA A 190 -18.29 16.47 -25.62
C ALA A 190 -19.03 16.37 -24.27
N ALA A 191 -20.37 16.34 -24.29
CA ALA A 191 -21.18 16.17 -23.09
C ALA A 191 -20.92 14.81 -22.41
N ASN A 192 -20.81 13.74 -23.19
CA ASN A 192 -20.43 12.41 -22.69
C ASN A 192 -19.03 12.41 -22.06
N GLY A 193 -18.09 13.17 -22.64
CA GLY A 193 -16.76 13.37 -22.10
C GLY A 193 -16.79 14.04 -20.72
N GLU A 194 -17.62 15.07 -20.56
CA GLU A 194 -17.78 15.81 -19.30
C GLU A 194 -18.44 14.96 -18.21
N VAL A 195 -19.45 14.16 -18.57
CA VAL A 195 -20.05 13.19 -17.64
C VAL A 195 -19.01 12.16 -17.17
N ALA A 196 -18.17 11.64 -18.07
CA ALA A 196 -17.10 10.72 -17.69
C ALA A 196 -16.05 11.39 -16.79
N ARG A 197 -15.60 12.61 -17.14
CA ARG A 197 -14.63 13.40 -16.36
C ARG A 197 -15.15 13.68 -14.96
N SER A 198 -16.38 14.16 -14.83
CA SER A 198 -16.99 14.47 -13.52
C SER A 198 -17.15 13.24 -12.62
N ILE A 199 -17.52 12.07 -13.17
CA ILE A 199 -17.57 10.81 -12.41
C ILE A 199 -16.18 10.45 -11.90
N VAL A 200 -15.16 10.47 -12.76
CA VAL A 200 -13.79 10.10 -12.39
C VAL A 200 -13.20 11.08 -11.37
N LEU A 201 -13.32 12.38 -11.59
CA LEU A 201 -12.77 13.41 -10.70
C LEU A 201 -13.43 13.39 -9.33
N ARG A 202 -14.74 13.15 -9.25
CA ARG A 202 -15.43 13.07 -7.97
C ARG A 202 -14.99 11.85 -7.17
N VAL A 203 -14.86 10.69 -7.82
CA VAL A 203 -14.37 9.48 -7.14
C VAL A 203 -12.89 9.60 -6.76
N GLN A 204 -12.07 10.30 -7.54
CA GLN A 204 -10.68 10.59 -7.17
C GLN A 204 -10.53 11.66 -6.10
N GLY A 205 -11.49 12.59 -6.02
CA GLY A 205 -11.57 13.62 -4.99
C GLY A 205 -12.17 13.12 -3.67
N ILE A 206 -12.87 11.98 -3.69
CA ILE A 206 -13.11 11.19 -2.49
C ILE A 206 -11.75 10.59 -2.13
N ASP A 207 -11.17 11.08 -1.03
CA ASP A 207 -9.94 10.53 -0.46
C ASP A 207 -10.05 9.01 -0.44
N THR A 208 -9.32 8.34 -1.32
CA THR A 208 -9.30 6.87 -1.42
C THR A 208 -8.91 6.19 -0.10
N TRP A 209 -8.45 6.97 0.88
CA TRP A 209 -8.23 6.60 2.27
C TRP A 209 -9.54 6.38 3.06
N ALA A 210 -10.62 7.08 2.72
CA ALA A 210 -11.96 6.91 3.31
C ALA A 210 -12.62 5.57 2.92
N LEU A 211 -12.07 4.87 1.92
CA LEU A 211 -12.65 3.65 1.37
C LEU A 211 -12.34 2.38 2.18
N SER A 212 -11.78 2.44 3.40
CA SER A 212 -11.38 1.17 3.98
C SER A 212 -11.18 1.08 5.48
N PRO A 213 -12.27 0.97 6.23
CA PRO A 213 -12.26 0.15 7.46
C PRO A 213 -11.58 -1.23 7.25
N ALA A 214 -11.46 -1.72 6.02
CA ALA A 214 -10.73 -2.94 5.70
C ALA A 214 -9.19 -2.81 5.62
N TRP A 215 -8.62 -1.71 5.11
CA TRP A 215 -7.18 -1.44 5.19
C TRP A 215 -6.76 -1.24 6.64
N ASP A 216 -7.63 -0.63 7.45
CA ASP A 216 -7.46 -0.56 8.89
C ASP A 216 -7.38 -1.97 9.51
N HIS A 217 -8.34 -2.87 9.20
CA HIS A 217 -8.29 -4.25 9.67
C HIS A 217 -7.02 -5.01 9.25
N LEU A 218 -6.61 -4.89 7.98
CA LEU A 218 -5.38 -5.53 7.48
C LEU A 218 -4.14 -5.00 8.19
N THR A 219 -4.06 -3.68 8.40
CA THR A 219 -2.96 -3.03 9.12
C THR A 219 -2.90 -3.51 10.57
N LYS A 220 -4.07 -3.67 11.21
CA LYS A 220 -4.20 -4.21 12.57
C LYS A 220 -3.69 -5.66 12.66
N LEU A 221 -4.04 -6.52 11.71
CA LEU A 221 -3.54 -7.90 11.61
C LEU A 221 -2.02 -7.93 11.41
N TRP A 222 -1.47 -7.05 10.58
CA TRP A 222 -0.03 -6.93 10.37
C TRP A 222 0.72 -6.55 11.65
N ILE A 223 0.23 -5.53 12.37
CA ILE A 223 0.80 -5.11 13.65
C ILE A 223 0.79 -6.28 14.65
N ALA A 224 -0.32 -7.01 14.74
CA ALA A 224 -0.44 -8.19 15.60
C ALA A 224 0.58 -9.28 15.24
N GLY A 225 0.75 -9.57 13.95
CA GLY A 225 1.75 -10.53 13.45
C GLY A 225 3.18 -10.12 13.82
N TRP A 226 3.53 -8.85 13.68
CA TRP A 226 4.85 -8.31 14.06
C TRP A 226 5.13 -8.46 15.55
N ILE A 227 4.18 -8.03 16.39
CA ILE A 227 4.28 -8.15 17.85
C ILE A 227 4.52 -9.61 18.24
N LEU A 228 3.76 -10.52 17.67
CA LEU A 228 3.82 -11.92 18.05
C LEU A 228 5.11 -12.59 17.57
N SER A 229 5.63 -12.20 16.39
CA SER A 229 6.94 -12.63 15.88
C SER A 229 8.08 -12.24 16.82
N VAL A 230 8.06 -11.00 17.31
CA VAL A 230 9.07 -10.50 18.26
C VAL A 230 9.03 -11.28 19.57
N ASN A 231 7.84 -11.59 20.09
CA ASN A 231 7.68 -12.38 21.31
C ASN A 231 8.17 -13.83 21.17
N ILE A 232 7.89 -14.47 20.03
CA ILE A 232 8.40 -15.82 19.73
C ILE A 232 9.93 -15.83 19.69
N ALA A 233 10.54 -14.87 18.98
CA ALA A 233 11.99 -14.74 18.91
C ALA A 233 12.61 -14.62 20.30
N TRP A 234 11.99 -13.84 21.20
CA TRP A 234 12.45 -13.69 22.57
C TRP A 234 12.38 -14.95 23.41
N LEU A 235 11.28 -15.70 23.33
CA LEU A 235 11.16 -16.95 24.06
C LEU A 235 12.20 -17.98 23.63
N ILE A 236 12.54 -18.00 22.33
CA ILE A 236 13.63 -18.82 21.81
C ILE A 236 14.97 -18.38 22.41
N VAL A 237 15.29 -17.08 22.39
CA VAL A 237 16.53 -16.53 22.96
C VAL A 237 16.63 -16.83 24.46
N LEU A 238 15.57 -16.57 25.23
CA LEU A 238 15.53 -16.83 26.67
C LEU A 238 15.66 -18.33 26.98
N GLY A 239 14.99 -19.19 26.20
CA GLY A 239 15.11 -20.64 26.32
C GLY A 239 16.53 -21.13 26.05
N LEU A 240 17.20 -20.61 25.01
CA LEU A 240 18.59 -20.93 24.68
C LEU A 240 19.55 -20.48 25.79
N ILE A 241 19.39 -19.26 26.31
CA ILE A 241 20.20 -18.76 27.43
C ILE A 241 20.00 -19.63 28.67
N GLY A 242 18.75 -19.98 29.00
CA GLY A 242 18.42 -20.87 30.12
C GLY A 242 19.07 -22.24 29.97
N ALA A 243 19.02 -22.83 28.78
CA ALA A 243 19.66 -24.11 28.48
C ALA A 243 21.19 -24.06 28.62
N LEU A 244 21.83 -23.00 28.12
CA LEU A 244 23.29 -22.81 28.23
C LEU A 244 23.73 -22.64 29.69
N ILE A 245 22.95 -21.91 30.50
CA ILE A 245 23.22 -21.77 31.94
C ILE A 245 23.08 -23.12 32.64
N ALA A 246 22.00 -23.86 32.37
CA ALA A 246 21.78 -25.18 32.96
C ALA A 246 22.89 -26.17 32.60
N ASN A 247 23.37 -26.14 31.36
CA ASN A 247 24.46 -27.01 30.91
C ASN A 247 25.78 -26.70 31.64
N ARG A 248 26.13 -25.41 31.77
CA ARG A 248 27.33 -25.01 32.54
C ARG A 248 27.25 -25.40 34.01
N LEU A 249 26.08 -25.21 34.64
CA LEU A 249 25.88 -25.59 36.04
C LEU A 249 25.93 -27.10 36.29
N THR A 250 25.75 -27.92 35.25
CA THR A 250 25.80 -29.39 35.37
C THR A 250 27.23 -29.94 35.25
N MET A 251 28.17 -29.18 34.65
CA MET A 251 29.56 -29.62 34.48
C MET A 251 30.46 -29.35 35.70
N ASP A 252 30.07 -28.46 36.61
CA ASP A 252 30.92 -28.01 37.74
C ASP A 252 30.73 -28.81 39.04
N ASP A 253 30.05 -29.97 39.04
CA ASP A 253 29.74 -30.78 40.24
C ASP A 253 30.99 -31.36 40.99
N HIS A 254 32.21 -31.02 40.57
CA HIS A 254 33.46 -31.49 41.22
C HIS A 254 34.40 -30.38 41.73
N THR A 255 34.04 -29.09 41.69
CA THR A 255 34.90 -28.02 42.24
C THR A 255 34.13 -26.99 43.07
N PRO A 256 34.62 -26.59 44.27
CA PRO A 256 33.94 -25.63 45.13
C PRO A 256 33.86 -24.24 44.47
N PRO A 257 32.69 -23.58 44.48
CA PRO A 257 32.46 -22.38 43.68
C PRO A 257 33.10 -21.13 44.28
N ARG A 258 34.11 -20.59 43.60
CA ARG A 258 34.69 -19.27 43.90
C ARG A 258 33.79 -18.18 43.27
N ASN A 259 32.97 -17.55 44.11
CA ASN A 259 32.07 -16.41 43.83
C ASN A 259 31.09 -16.54 42.63
N PRO A 260 30.00 -17.32 42.78
CA PRO A 260 28.96 -17.47 41.75
C PRO A 260 28.04 -16.24 41.61
N ILE A 261 27.98 -15.37 42.61
CA ILE A 261 26.99 -14.27 42.68
C ILE A 261 27.26 -13.19 41.62
N SER A 262 28.52 -12.84 41.37
CA SER A 262 28.87 -11.79 40.39
C SER A 262 28.55 -12.21 38.94
N LYS A 263 28.74 -13.49 38.60
CA LYS A 263 28.47 -14.01 37.24
C LYS A 263 26.98 -14.14 36.96
N ILE A 264 26.16 -14.41 37.96
CA ILE A 264 24.69 -14.45 37.82
C ILE A 264 24.15 -13.02 37.73
N ALA A 265 24.65 -12.10 38.56
CA ALA A 265 24.27 -10.69 38.52
C ALA A 265 24.53 -10.05 37.15
N TRP A 266 25.69 -10.31 36.53
CA TRP A 266 26.02 -9.81 35.19
C TRP A 266 25.10 -10.36 34.10
N LYS A 267 24.66 -11.62 34.20
CA LYS A 267 23.72 -12.21 33.23
C LYS A 267 22.31 -11.64 33.37
N CYS A 268 21.85 -11.44 34.60
CA CYS A 268 20.57 -10.77 34.86
C CYS A 268 20.60 -9.30 34.40
N ALA A 269 21.71 -8.59 34.65
CA ALA A 269 21.92 -7.22 34.17
C ALA A 269 21.94 -7.14 32.65
N ALA A 270 22.57 -8.10 31.95
CA ALA A 270 22.58 -8.16 30.49
C ALA A 270 21.16 -8.42 29.92
N ILE A 271 20.39 -9.33 30.52
CA ILE A 271 19.00 -9.61 30.10
C ILE A 271 18.10 -8.40 30.34
N LEU A 272 18.24 -7.73 31.49
CA LEU A 272 17.51 -6.50 31.81
C LEU A 272 17.90 -5.33 30.90
N ALA A 273 19.19 -5.18 30.58
CA ALA A 273 19.63 -4.15 29.66
C ALA A 273 19.07 -4.41 28.26
N LEU A 274 19.12 -5.65 27.77
CA LEU A 274 18.62 -6.01 26.45
C LEU A 274 17.10 -5.82 26.35
N SER A 275 16.34 -6.22 27.38
CA SER A 275 14.89 -6.03 27.44
C SER A 275 14.51 -4.55 27.55
N LEU A 276 15.27 -3.73 28.29
CA LEU A 276 15.09 -2.30 28.37
C LEU A 276 15.35 -1.59 27.03
N THR A 277 16.47 -1.90 26.34
CA THR A 277 16.74 -1.32 25.00
C THR A 277 15.64 -1.65 24.00
N LEU A 278 15.08 -2.85 24.09
CA LEU A 278 14.06 -3.29 23.15
C LEU A 278 12.69 -2.70 23.48
N TRP A 279 12.37 -2.52 24.77
CA TRP A 279 11.22 -1.72 25.20
C TRP A 279 11.34 -0.27 24.75
N LEU A 280 12.55 0.31 24.81
CA LEU A 280 12.82 1.64 24.30
C LEU A 280 12.58 1.73 22.78
N MET A 281 13.03 0.73 22.01
CA MET A 281 12.76 0.65 20.57
C MET A 281 11.26 0.54 20.28
N LEU A 282 10.53 -0.30 21.01
CA LEU A 282 9.07 -0.41 20.91
C LEU A 282 8.37 0.90 21.28
N ALA A 283 8.83 1.62 22.31
CA ALA A 283 8.29 2.91 22.71
C ALA A 283 8.57 4.00 21.67
N ILE A 284 9.74 3.99 21.02
CA ILE A 284 10.09 4.89 19.92
C ILE A 284 9.21 4.59 18.70
N GLN A 285 9.01 3.32 18.34
CA GLN A 285 8.14 2.94 17.24
C GLN A 285 6.67 3.26 17.54
N ALA A 286 6.20 3.01 18.76
CA ALA A 286 4.87 3.40 19.21
C ALA A 286 4.68 4.93 19.18
N LYS A 287 5.69 5.72 19.55
CA LYS A 287 5.66 7.17 19.37
C LYS A 287 5.65 7.59 17.90
N SER A 288 6.39 6.90 17.02
CA SER A 288 6.36 7.19 15.58
C SER A 288 4.99 6.86 14.97
N LEU A 289 4.39 5.74 15.42
CA LEU A 289 3.05 5.32 15.05
C LEU A 289 1.99 6.27 15.61
N ALA A 290 2.17 6.76 16.84
CA ALA A 290 1.32 7.78 17.44
C ALA A 290 1.48 9.15 16.78
N ALA A 291 2.67 9.48 16.27
CA ALA A 291 2.91 10.71 15.50
C ALA A 291 2.27 10.62 14.11
N SER A 292 2.37 9.46 13.44
CA SER A 292 1.61 9.22 12.20
C SER A 292 0.10 9.17 12.47
N ALA A 293 -0.32 8.59 13.59
CA ALA A 293 -1.72 8.58 14.02
C ALA A 293 -2.20 9.98 14.41
N ASN A 294 -1.34 10.87 14.93
CA ASN A 294 -1.69 12.28 15.17
C ASN A 294 -1.74 13.10 13.88
N TYR A 295 -0.97 12.72 12.87
CA TYR A 295 -1.09 13.26 11.53
C TYR A 295 -2.42 12.83 10.88
N ILE A 296 -2.84 11.59 11.16
CA ILE A 296 -4.16 11.06 10.79
C ILE A 296 -5.28 11.67 11.66
N SER A 297 -5.07 11.93 12.96
CA SER A 297 -6.07 12.45 13.91
C SER A 297 -6.41 13.93 13.72
N TRP A 298 -5.57 14.69 13.02
CA TRP A 298 -5.97 16.00 12.51
C TRP A 298 -7.09 15.88 11.47
N TYR A 299 -7.08 14.81 10.66
CA TYR A 299 -8.17 14.45 9.74
C TYR A 299 -9.31 13.67 10.43
N ASP A 300 -8.99 12.83 11.40
CA ASP A 300 -9.92 11.93 12.09
C ASP A 300 -10.72 12.60 13.22
N ARG A 301 -10.42 13.87 13.57
CA ARG A 301 -11.19 14.61 14.58
C ARG A 301 -12.68 14.76 14.24
N GLU A 302 -13.05 14.61 12.98
CA GLU A 302 -14.45 14.58 12.54
C GLU A 302 -15.07 13.17 12.57
N ALA A 303 -14.28 12.10 12.41
CA ALA A 303 -14.73 10.70 12.48
C ALA A 303 -14.73 10.13 13.91
N ALA A 304 -13.90 10.67 14.80
CA ALA A 304 -13.75 10.26 16.20
C ALA A 304 -14.97 10.53 17.09
N ARG A 305 -16.01 11.22 16.59
CA ARG A 305 -17.30 11.33 17.30
C ARG A 305 -18.13 10.04 17.26
N ILE A 306 -17.81 9.07 16.39
CA ILE A 306 -18.67 7.90 16.15
C ILE A 306 -18.09 6.57 16.69
N ASN A 307 -16.77 6.41 16.87
CA ASN A 307 -16.20 5.10 17.23
C ASN A 307 -15.30 5.11 18.48
N GLY A 308 -15.91 4.95 19.66
CA GLY A 308 -15.23 4.82 20.96
C GLY A 308 -14.50 3.48 21.22
N SER A 309 -13.93 2.81 20.20
CA SER A 309 -13.34 1.46 20.35
C SER A 309 -11.81 1.40 20.28
N GLU A 310 -11.13 2.47 19.87
CA GLU A 310 -9.69 2.44 19.57
C GLU A 310 -8.79 2.32 20.81
N GLY A 311 -9.20 2.88 21.95
CA GLY A 311 -8.45 2.75 23.21
C GLY A 311 -8.27 1.30 23.68
N SER A 312 -9.16 0.40 23.24
CA SER A 312 -9.08 -1.03 23.59
C SER A 312 -7.95 -1.77 22.87
N MET A 313 -7.55 -1.32 21.67
CA MET A 313 -6.58 -2.05 20.85
C MET A 313 -5.15 -1.83 21.34
N ILE A 314 -4.77 -0.58 21.64
CA ILE A 314 -3.46 -0.24 22.19
C ILE A 314 -3.26 -0.93 23.55
N ALA A 315 -4.31 -0.97 24.38
CA ALA A 315 -4.29 -1.71 25.64
C ALA A 315 -4.08 -3.22 25.43
N ARG A 316 -4.76 -3.84 24.44
CA ARG A 316 -4.57 -5.26 24.10
C ARG A 316 -3.15 -5.56 23.62
N ILE A 317 -2.58 -4.69 22.77
CA ILE A 317 -1.19 -4.79 22.29
C ILE A 317 -0.20 -4.69 23.45
N LEU A 318 -0.38 -3.71 24.34
CA LEU A 318 0.45 -3.53 25.53
C LEU A 318 0.36 -4.72 26.48
N VAL A 319 -0.84 -5.27 26.70
CA VAL A 319 -1.03 -6.45 27.56
C VAL A 319 -0.38 -7.69 26.94
N LEU A 320 -0.56 -7.93 25.63
CA LEU A 320 0.03 -9.09 24.95
C LEU A 320 1.55 -9.04 24.84
N THR A 321 2.13 -7.84 24.69
CA THR A 321 3.59 -7.64 24.69
C THR A 321 4.18 -7.68 26.10
N ALA A 322 3.48 -7.13 27.09
CA ALA A 322 3.97 -7.09 28.47
C ALA A 322 3.81 -8.42 29.19
N ALA A 323 2.79 -9.23 28.89
CA ALA A 323 2.52 -10.50 29.58
C ALA A 323 3.73 -11.46 29.64
N PRO A 324 4.48 -11.75 28.55
CA PRO A 324 5.64 -12.64 28.63
C PRO A 324 6.81 -12.01 29.41
N ILE A 325 6.99 -10.69 29.33
CA ILE A 325 8.01 -9.96 30.10
C ILE A 325 7.66 -9.99 31.59
N LEU A 326 6.40 -9.74 31.94
CA LEU A 326 5.89 -9.78 33.31
C LEU A 326 5.94 -11.19 33.88
N LEU A 327 5.62 -12.22 33.09
CA LEU A 327 5.74 -13.62 33.48
C LEU A 327 7.21 -13.99 33.74
N ALA A 328 8.12 -13.59 32.85
CA ALA A 328 9.55 -13.82 33.03
C ALA A 328 10.10 -13.09 34.27
N ALA A 329 9.70 -11.84 34.49
CA ALA A 329 10.07 -11.04 35.65
C ALA A 329 9.52 -11.63 36.95
N PHE A 330 8.24 -12.01 36.96
CA PHE A 330 7.60 -12.67 38.12
C PHE A 330 8.31 -13.98 38.46
N CYS A 331 8.61 -14.81 37.47
CA CYS A 331 9.34 -16.05 37.66
C CYS A 331 10.77 -15.80 38.21
N LEU A 332 11.47 -14.79 37.71
CA LEU A 332 12.79 -14.37 38.24
C LEU A 332 12.70 -13.94 39.71
N ILE A 333 11.73 -13.08 40.05
CA ILE A 333 11.54 -12.57 41.41
C ILE A 333 11.16 -13.71 42.36
N ALA A 334 10.24 -14.59 41.96
CA ALA A 334 9.84 -15.75 42.75
C ALA A 334 11.01 -16.72 43.00
N GLY A 335 11.88 -16.91 42.00
CA GLY A 335 13.09 -17.73 42.12
C GLY A 335 14.14 -17.13 43.05
N VAL A 336 14.24 -15.81 43.13
CA VAL A 336 15.14 -15.11 44.08
C VAL A 336 14.58 -15.14 45.51
N ALA A 337 13.26 -15.04 45.67
CA ALA A 337 12.61 -15.01 46.98
C ALA A 337 12.60 -16.38 47.70
N GLN A 338 12.62 -17.49 46.96
CA GLN A 338 12.56 -18.84 47.54
C GLN A 338 13.95 -19.51 47.60
N ARG A 339 14.71 -19.25 48.68
CA ARG A 339 15.91 -19.96 49.22
C ARG A 339 16.96 -20.55 48.21
N PRO A 340 18.27 -20.49 48.53
CA PRO A 340 19.39 -20.66 47.59
C PRO A 340 19.59 -22.03 46.89
N SER A 341 18.76 -23.05 47.10
CA SER A 341 18.93 -24.39 46.50
C SER A 341 18.14 -24.63 45.19
N THR A 342 17.36 -23.66 44.70
CA THR A 342 16.40 -23.85 43.61
C THR A 342 16.70 -23.24 42.21
N PRO A 343 17.86 -22.60 41.89
CA PRO A 343 18.08 -22.09 40.53
C PRO A 343 18.07 -23.19 39.46
N ARG A 344 18.55 -24.39 39.82
CA ARG A 344 18.58 -25.57 38.92
C ARG A 344 17.17 -26.08 38.62
N THR A 345 16.32 -26.22 39.63
CA THR A 345 14.90 -26.60 39.45
C THR A 345 14.14 -25.53 38.67
N PHE A 346 14.40 -24.25 38.92
CA PHE A 346 13.80 -23.14 38.18
C PHE A 346 14.16 -23.20 36.68
N ALA A 347 15.44 -23.30 36.33
CA ALA A 347 15.88 -23.41 34.95
C ALA A 347 15.25 -24.62 34.23
N GLN A 348 15.12 -25.76 34.93
CA GLN A 348 14.45 -26.95 34.40
C GLN A 348 12.95 -26.77 34.18
N HIS A 349 12.25 -26.04 35.07
CA HIS A 349 10.82 -25.76 34.92
C HIS A 349 10.55 -24.72 33.83
N MET A 350 11.38 -23.67 33.76
CA MET A 350 11.36 -22.71 32.66
C MET A 350 11.58 -23.40 31.31
N GLY A 351 12.57 -24.29 31.19
CA GLY A 351 12.77 -25.06 29.96
C GLY A 351 11.58 -25.96 29.59
N ARG A 352 10.87 -26.53 30.58
CA ARG A 352 9.67 -27.35 30.37
C ARG A 352 8.44 -26.54 29.97
N LEU A 353 8.30 -25.30 30.47
CA LEU A 353 7.16 -24.42 30.16
C LEU A 353 7.37 -23.55 28.93
N ALA A 354 8.62 -23.16 28.63
CA ALA A 354 8.96 -22.39 27.45
C ALA A 354 8.52 -23.11 26.17
N TRP A 355 8.62 -24.44 26.12
CA TRP A 355 8.27 -25.20 24.93
C TRP A 355 6.76 -25.20 24.60
N PRO A 356 5.84 -25.52 25.53
CA PRO A 356 4.40 -25.34 25.33
C PRO A 356 4.04 -23.90 24.97
N ILE A 357 4.60 -22.91 25.67
CA ILE A 357 4.28 -21.50 25.45
C ILE A 357 4.72 -21.05 24.05
N ALA A 358 5.95 -21.39 23.64
CA ALA A 358 6.44 -21.11 22.30
C ALA A 358 5.60 -21.82 21.23
N SER A 359 5.19 -23.07 21.49
CA SER A 359 4.32 -23.82 20.57
C SER A 359 2.95 -23.15 20.40
N ILE A 360 2.32 -22.71 21.49
CA ILE A 360 1.04 -21.97 21.46
C ILE A 360 1.20 -20.66 20.69
N LEU A 361 2.27 -19.91 20.94
CA LEU A 361 2.52 -18.66 20.22
C LEU A 361 2.78 -18.89 18.74
N ILE A 362 3.55 -19.91 18.36
CA ILE A 362 3.74 -20.27 16.94
C ILE A 362 2.40 -20.63 16.27
N LEU A 363 1.51 -21.34 16.98
CA LEU A 363 0.17 -21.65 16.46
C LEU A 363 -0.69 -20.39 16.29
N LEU A 364 -0.69 -19.50 17.28
CA LEU A 364 -1.36 -18.20 17.19
C LEU A 364 -0.80 -17.36 16.04
N TYR A 365 0.52 -17.41 15.81
CA TYR A 365 1.16 -16.76 14.68
C TYR A 365 0.68 -17.31 13.35
N GLY A 366 0.65 -18.64 13.23
CA GLY A 366 0.15 -19.31 12.05
C GLY A 366 -1.29 -18.93 11.75
N ALA A 367 -2.15 -18.85 12.78
CA ALA A 367 -3.53 -18.39 12.63
C ALA A 367 -3.62 -16.95 12.11
N VAL A 368 -2.85 -16.01 12.68
CA VAL A 368 -2.81 -14.60 12.22
C VAL A 368 -2.30 -14.50 10.77
N ILE A 369 -1.27 -15.27 10.40
CA ILE A 369 -0.78 -15.32 9.02
C ILE A 369 -1.85 -15.83 8.06
N LEU A 370 -2.54 -16.92 8.43
CA LEU A 370 -3.58 -17.50 7.58
C LEU A 370 -4.75 -16.55 7.38
N GLU A 371 -5.20 -15.88 8.44
CA GLU A 371 -6.25 -14.85 8.38
C GLU A 371 -5.81 -13.66 7.52
N THR A 372 -4.59 -13.15 7.75
CA THR A 372 -4.01 -12.05 6.94
C THR A 372 -3.93 -12.43 5.47
N SER A 373 -3.46 -13.64 5.16
CA SER A 373 -3.33 -14.13 3.78
C SER A 373 -4.69 -14.33 3.11
N HIS A 374 -5.70 -14.75 3.88
CA HIS A 374 -7.07 -14.89 3.39
C HIS A 374 -7.68 -13.52 3.05
N GLU A 375 -7.60 -12.56 3.97
CA GLU A 375 -8.05 -11.18 3.77
C GLU A 375 -7.33 -10.53 2.59
N GLU A 376 -6.01 -10.64 2.52
CA GLU A 376 -5.23 -10.11 1.39
C GLU A 376 -5.68 -10.72 0.06
N ARG A 377 -5.99 -12.02 0.01
CA ARG A 377 -6.51 -12.67 -1.20
C ARG A 377 -7.89 -12.12 -1.58
N LEU A 378 -8.81 -11.97 -0.63
CA LEU A 378 -10.13 -11.38 -0.87
C LEU A 378 -10.00 -9.95 -1.42
N ARG A 379 -9.14 -9.13 -0.80
CA ARG A 379 -8.88 -7.75 -1.24
C ARG A 379 -8.21 -7.68 -2.60
N ASN A 380 -7.29 -8.58 -2.90
CA ASN A 380 -6.69 -8.66 -4.22
C ASN A 380 -7.70 -9.09 -5.29
N MET A 381 -8.70 -9.92 -4.96
CA MET A 381 -9.78 -10.25 -5.90
C MET A 381 -10.71 -9.06 -6.13
N GLU A 382 -11.12 -8.37 -5.06
CA GLU A 382 -11.94 -7.15 -5.12
C GLU A 382 -11.21 -6.04 -5.91
N ALA A 383 -9.94 -5.78 -5.60
CA ALA A 383 -9.12 -4.81 -6.32
C ALA A 383 -9.00 -5.17 -7.81
N ARG A 384 -8.81 -6.45 -8.16
CA ARG A 384 -8.78 -6.87 -9.57
C ARG A 384 -10.11 -6.67 -10.26
N GLU A 385 -11.23 -6.97 -9.61
CA GLU A 385 -12.56 -6.74 -10.17
C GLU A 385 -12.82 -5.26 -10.41
N ILE A 386 -12.44 -4.41 -9.45
CA ILE A 386 -12.50 -2.95 -9.57
C ILE A 386 -11.60 -2.48 -10.72
N THR A 387 -10.33 -2.90 -10.78
CA THR A 387 -9.39 -2.51 -11.85
C THR A 387 -9.85 -2.98 -13.23
N GLN A 388 -10.52 -4.13 -13.33
CA GLN A 388 -11.07 -4.63 -14.60
C GLN A 388 -12.33 -3.89 -15.04
N ASN A 389 -12.99 -3.15 -14.15
CA ASN A 389 -14.26 -2.48 -14.44
C ASN A 389 -14.33 -1.09 -13.78
N GLU A 390 -13.22 -0.33 -13.75
CA GLU A 390 -13.12 0.91 -12.96
C GLU A 390 -14.21 1.91 -13.33
N CYS A 391 -14.41 2.11 -14.64
CA CYS A 391 -15.42 3.02 -15.18
C CYS A 391 -16.84 2.65 -14.74
N ALA A 392 -17.20 1.36 -14.81
CA ALA A 392 -18.51 0.86 -14.40
C ALA A 392 -18.67 0.90 -12.87
N TYR A 393 -17.59 0.65 -12.12
CA TYR A 393 -17.57 0.76 -10.67
C TYR A 393 -17.78 2.21 -10.23
N TYR A 394 -17.06 3.17 -10.81
CA TYR A 394 -17.22 4.61 -10.51
C TYR A 394 -18.60 5.14 -10.88
N ALA A 395 -19.15 4.69 -12.01
CA ALA A 395 -20.52 5.04 -12.38
C ALA A 395 -21.54 4.53 -11.33
N ARG A 396 -21.41 3.27 -10.89
CA ARG A 396 -22.26 2.68 -9.85
C ARG A 396 -22.14 3.43 -8.52
N TRP A 397 -20.93 3.78 -8.12
CA TRP A 397 -20.64 4.54 -6.91
C TRP A 397 -21.35 5.90 -6.90
N GLU A 398 -21.33 6.61 -8.04
CA GLU A 398 -22.00 7.90 -8.20
C GLU A 398 -23.51 7.80 -8.49
N HIS A 399 -24.09 6.59 -8.47
CA HIS A 399 -25.46 6.32 -8.89
C HIS A 399 -25.77 6.87 -10.31
N ARG A 400 -24.77 6.83 -11.20
CA ARG A 400 -24.86 7.31 -12.58
C ARG A 400 -24.62 6.16 -13.57
N LYS A 401 -25.05 6.35 -14.82
CA LYS A 401 -24.70 5.43 -15.92
C LYS A 401 -23.41 5.91 -16.57
N TRP A 402 -22.50 4.98 -16.85
CA TRP A 402 -21.30 5.31 -17.63
C TRP A 402 -21.72 5.70 -19.06
N PRO A 403 -21.23 6.83 -19.61
CA PRO A 403 -21.67 7.30 -20.92
C PRO A 403 -21.19 6.35 -22.02
N GLY A 404 -22.11 5.94 -22.91
CA GLY A 404 -21.84 5.04 -24.03
C GLY A 404 -21.08 5.72 -25.18
N MET A 405 -20.92 5.00 -26.31
CA MET A 405 -20.38 5.58 -27.54
C MET A 405 -21.41 6.46 -28.24
N THR A 406 -20.98 7.61 -28.76
CA THR A 406 -21.81 8.45 -29.63
C THR A 406 -21.89 7.82 -31.03
N VAL A 407 -23.10 7.73 -31.59
CA VAL A 407 -23.31 7.22 -32.95
C VAL A 407 -23.15 8.37 -33.94
N TRP A 408 -22.16 8.25 -34.83
CA TRP A 408 -21.92 9.20 -35.91
C TRP A 408 -22.67 8.71 -37.16
N ARG A 409 -23.50 9.56 -37.76
CA ARG A 409 -24.26 9.23 -38.98
C ARG A 409 -23.52 9.65 -40.25
#